data_AF-A0A2E5XUC0-F1
#
_entry.id   AF-A0A2E5XUC0-F1
#
_cell.length_a   1.000
_cell.length_b   1.000
_cell.length_c   1.000
_cell.angle_alpha   90.00
_cell.angle_beta   90.00
_cell.angle_gamma   90.00
#
_symmetry.space_group_name_H-M   'P 1'
#
loop_
_entity.id
_entity.type
_entity.pdbx_description
1 polymer ?
#
loop_
_entity_poly.entity_id
_entity_poly.type
_entity_poly.pdbx_seq_one_letter_code
_entity_poly.pdbx_strand_id
1 'polypeptide(L)'
;MTKNRLFQIFGFLIISSLITSTPACKKIVLGCMDPVACNYSDEVTEDNGSCTYPEENFDCTGGCLNDQDGDGVCDENEILGCMDSLACNFDPNATDQISNSCDYDSCLGCTDANAFNYDSSALIDDGSCQSAASLMLNTWSVVAECSGEFIGGLLPTEITITEGVNDGDLVLDLGTDIMIYGTIDIDGNITITNQDIGFDMFSITVSGNGILESETSAVINVYFSSLLINDDCVLTLGPR
;
A
#
# COMPACT_ATOMS: atom_id res chain seq x y z
N MET A 1 -12.63 112.48 10.26
CA MET A 1 -12.34 113.67 11.08
C MET A 1 -12.24 113.24 12.54
N THR A 2 -11.06 113.44 13.15
CA THR A 2 -10.78 113.63 14.61
C THR A 2 -11.29 112.56 15.59
N LYS A 3 -10.50 111.98 16.51
CA LYS A 3 -9.36 112.52 17.26
C LYS A 3 -8.54 111.38 17.91
N ASN A 4 -7.23 111.49 17.77
CA ASN A 4 -6.23 110.96 18.70
C ASN A 4 -6.42 111.53 20.13
N ARG A 5 -6.07 110.75 21.16
CA ARG A 5 -4.98 111.00 22.14
C ARG A 5 -5.18 110.08 23.36
N LEU A 6 -4.27 109.17 23.69
CA LEU A 6 -2.92 109.32 24.28
C LEU A 6 -2.90 109.72 25.77
N PHE A 7 -2.05 108.99 26.52
CA PHE A 7 -1.37 109.27 27.80
C PHE A 7 -2.10 108.95 29.12
N GLN A 8 -1.49 108.42 30.20
CA GLN A 8 -0.17 107.82 30.47
C GLN A 8 -0.17 107.28 31.93
N ILE A 9 0.56 106.16 32.15
CA ILE A 9 1.50 105.80 33.27
C ILE A 9 1.01 105.66 34.73
N PHE A 10 1.28 104.49 35.33
CA PHE A 10 2.18 104.19 36.48
C PHE A 10 1.88 102.73 36.93
N GLY A 11 2.80 101.81 37.24
CA GLY A 11 4.25 101.80 37.37
C GLY A 11 4.75 100.34 37.39
N PHE A 12 6.08 100.21 37.34
CA PHE A 12 6.84 98.96 37.32
C PHE A 12 6.65 98.11 38.59
N LEU A 13 6.43 96.80 38.43
CA LEU A 13 6.94 95.76 39.34
C LEU A 13 7.09 94.44 38.56
N ILE A 14 8.30 93.91 38.66
CA ILE A 14 8.83 92.77 37.93
C ILE A 14 8.50 91.51 38.73
N ILE A 15 7.67 90.59 38.21
CA ILE A 15 7.74 89.18 38.60
C ILE A 15 7.51 88.32 37.36
N SER A 16 8.62 87.70 36.96
CA SER A 16 8.79 86.40 36.30
C SER A 16 7.53 85.61 35.94
N SER A 17 7.51 85.18 34.67
CA SER A 17 6.80 84.02 34.12
C SER A 17 6.28 83.03 35.16
N LEU A 18 4.96 82.94 35.29
CA LEU A 18 4.26 81.74 35.68
C LEU A 18 3.04 81.59 34.77
N ILE A 19 3.30 81.05 33.58
CA ILE A 19 2.29 80.31 32.82
C ILE A 19 2.03 79.07 33.67
N THR A 20 1.02 79.09 34.54
CA THR A 20 0.55 77.86 35.18
C THR A 20 -0.19 77.07 34.11
N SER A 21 0.54 76.17 33.44
CA SER A 21 -0.01 75.13 32.60
C SER A 21 -1.17 74.48 33.34
N THR A 22 -2.35 74.46 32.71
CA THR A 22 -3.39 73.49 33.07
C THR A 22 -2.73 72.12 33.23
N PRO A 23 -3.04 71.32 34.28
CA PRO A 23 -2.51 69.97 34.36
C PRO A 23 -2.89 69.27 33.07
N ALA A 24 -1.89 68.87 32.28
CA ALA A 24 -2.13 68.13 31.06
C ALA A 24 -2.88 66.87 31.45
N CYS A 25 -4.15 66.76 31.05
CA CYS A 25 -4.87 65.50 31.13
C CYS A 25 -4.11 64.54 30.21
N LYS A 26 -3.33 63.62 30.79
CA LYS A 26 -2.64 62.58 30.04
C LYS A 26 -3.72 61.78 29.33
N LYS A 27 -3.74 61.84 27.99
CA LYS A 27 -4.64 61.01 27.19
C LYS A 27 -4.32 59.55 27.51
N ILE A 28 -5.27 58.83 28.10
CA ILE A 28 -5.17 57.39 28.29
C ILE A 28 -5.62 56.73 27.00
N VAL A 29 -4.72 55.98 26.37
CA VAL A 29 -5.01 55.11 25.23
C VAL A 29 -4.94 53.68 25.75
N LEU A 30 -6.06 52.95 25.66
CA LEU A 30 -6.18 51.56 26.09
C LEU A 30 -5.90 50.63 24.91
N GLY A 31 -5.17 49.54 25.14
CA GLY A 31 -4.83 48.54 24.13
C GLY A 31 -3.79 47.55 24.65
N CYS A 32 -3.14 46.80 23.75
CA CYS A 32 -2.07 45.89 24.14
C CYS A 32 -0.72 46.60 24.25
N MET A 33 -0.04 46.43 25.38
CA MET A 33 1.31 46.98 25.63
C MET A 33 2.45 45.96 25.46
N ASP A 34 2.12 44.69 25.18
CA ASP A 34 3.09 43.62 25.06
C ASP A 34 3.71 43.58 23.65
N PRO A 35 5.03 43.81 23.48
CA PRO A 35 5.68 43.85 22.17
C PRO A 35 5.69 42.51 21.41
N VAL A 36 5.38 41.38 22.06
CA VAL A 36 5.26 40.09 21.37
C VAL A 36 3.84 39.76 20.90
N ALA A 37 2.85 40.61 21.21
CA ALA A 37 1.47 40.42 20.78
C ALA A 37 1.21 40.98 19.36
N CYS A 38 0.32 40.35 18.62
CA CYS A 38 -0.04 40.71 17.25
C CYS A 38 -0.77 42.05 17.12
N ASN A 39 -1.40 42.50 18.19
CA ASN A 39 -2.08 43.79 18.27
C ASN A 39 -1.33 44.80 19.16
N TYR A 40 -0.01 44.62 19.33
CA TYR A 40 0.85 45.59 20.00
C TYR A 40 0.77 46.98 19.34
N SER A 41 0.71 48.03 20.16
CA SER A 41 0.84 49.41 19.71
C SER A 41 1.63 50.24 20.70
N ASP A 42 2.60 50.99 20.18
CA ASP A 42 3.45 51.90 20.95
C ASP A 42 2.71 53.20 21.39
N GLU A 43 1.50 53.43 20.87
CA GLU A 43 0.63 54.55 21.27
C GLU A 43 -0.20 54.26 22.53
N VAL A 44 -0.22 53.01 23.00
CA VAL A 44 -0.98 52.57 24.18
C VAL A 44 -0.28 53.00 25.46
N THR A 45 -1.04 53.57 26.39
CA THR A 45 -0.52 54.07 27.67
C THR A 45 -0.96 53.26 28.88
N GLU A 46 -1.99 52.43 28.72
CA GLU A 46 -2.51 51.51 29.74
C GLU A 46 -2.96 50.20 29.08
N ASP A 47 -2.48 49.07 29.61
CA ASP A 47 -2.88 47.74 29.16
C ASP A 47 -4.29 47.43 29.63
N ASN A 48 -5.15 47.00 28.71
CA ASN A 48 -6.52 46.60 28.99
C ASN A 48 -6.74 45.08 28.92
N GLY A 49 -5.65 44.29 28.78
CA GLY A 49 -5.72 42.83 28.68
C GLY A 49 -6.26 42.32 27.35
N SER A 50 -6.28 43.16 26.30
CA SER A 50 -6.78 42.80 24.96
C SER A 50 -5.71 42.17 24.05
N CYS A 51 -4.53 41.84 24.55
CA CYS A 51 -3.45 41.27 23.75
C CYS A 51 -3.87 39.96 23.07
N THR A 52 -3.60 39.88 21.77
CA THR A 52 -3.78 38.67 20.95
C THR A 52 -2.42 38.16 20.52
N TYR A 53 -2.15 36.88 20.75
CA TYR A 53 -0.89 36.23 20.41
C TYR A 53 -1.08 35.31 19.21
N PRO A 54 -0.03 35.01 18.44
CA PRO A 54 -0.14 34.03 17.37
C PRO A 54 -0.36 32.62 17.94
N GLU A 55 -0.85 31.73 17.10
CA GLU A 55 -0.91 30.30 17.43
C GLU A 55 0.50 29.71 17.55
N GLU A 56 0.64 28.58 18.24
CA GLU A 56 1.94 27.90 18.39
C GLU A 56 2.51 27.55 17.01
N ASN A 57 3.79 27.88 16.78
CA ASN A 57 4.52 27.72 15.51
C ASN A 57 4.10 28.67 14.37
N PHE A 58 3.18 29.60 14.62
CA PHE A 58 2.77 30.61 13.64
C PHE A 58 3.23 32.03 14.00
N ASP A 59 3.27 32.91 13.01
CA ASP A 59 3.43 34.34 13.16
C ASP A 59 2.07 35.06 13.24
N CYS A 60 2.09 36.38 13.46
CA CYS A 60 0.89 37.19 13.59
C CYS A 60 0.07 37.38 12.30
N THR A 61 0.58 36.90 11.17
CA THR A 61 -0.10 36.87 9.88
C THR A 61 -0.68 35.49 9.55
N GLY A 62 -0.43 34.50 10.41
CA GLY A 62 -0.79 33.10 10.20
C GLY A 62 0.20 32.33 9.33
N GLY A 63 1.39 32.87 9.08
CA GLY A 63 2.48 32.16 8.42
C GLY A 63 3.28 31.30 9.39
N CYS A 64 3.89 30.23 8.91
CA CYS A 64 4.75 29.38 9.73
C CYS A 64 6.06 30.08 10.14
N LEU A 65 6.50 29.84 11.37
CA LEU A 65 7.79 30.32 11.85
C LEU A 65 8.95 29.55 11.21
N ASN A 66 8.77 28.24 11.03
CA ASN A 66 9.64 27.35 10.27
C ASN A 66 8.79 26.52 9.32
N ASP A 67 9.12 26.60 8.03
CA ASP A 67 8.47 25.88 6.93
C ASP A 67 9.56 25.73 5.85
N GLN A 68 10.28 24.60 5.91
CA GLN A 68 11.47 24.39 5.12
C GLN A 68 11.15 24.07 3.66
N ASP A 69 10.05 23.36 3.42
CA ASP A 69 9.68 22.88 2.09
C ASP A 69 8.61 23.75 1.40
N GLY A 70 7.96 24.65 2.15
CA GLY A 70 7.02 25.66 1.66
C GLY A 70 5.63 25.12 1.38
N ASP A 71 5.23 23.99 1.99
CA ASP A 71 3.92 23.37 1.76
C ASP A 71 2.78 24.02 2.58
N GLY A 72 3.14 24.89 3.54
CA GLY A 72 2.23 25.63 4.40
C GLY A 72 1.87 24.92 5.70
N VAL A 73 2.47 23.76 5.99
CA VAL A 73 2.51 23.11 7.29
C VAL A 73 3.84 23.44 7.94
N CYS A 74 3.82 23.84 9.21
CA CYS A 74 5.07 24.22 9.87
C CYS A 74 5.87 22.97 10.25
N ASP A 75 7.21 23.00 10.14
CA ASP A 75 8.11 21.87 10.41
C ASP A 75 7.79 21.14 11.73
N GLU A 76 7.46 21.89 12.79
CA GLU A 76 7.13 21.32 14.11
C GLU A 76 5.80 20.56 14.16
N ASN A 77 4.92 20.81 13.19
CA ASN A 77 3.59 20.23 13.06
C ASN A 77 3.51 19.19 11.93
N GLU A 78 4.62 18.90 11.26
CA GLU A 78 4.64 17.96 10.14
C GLU A 78 4.40 16.51 10.59
N ILE A 79 3.69 15.76 9.73
CA ILE A 79 3.52 14.33 9.85
C ILE A 79 4.44 13.68 8.82
N LEU A 80 5.48 13.01 9.31
CA LEU A 80 6.44 12.31 8.47
C LEU A 80 5.82 11.03 7.89
N GLY A 81 5.92 10.85 6.56
CA GLY A 81 5.47 9.62 5.91
C GLY A 81 5.85 9.50 4.44
N CYS A 82 5.21 8.57 3.74
CA CYS A 82 5.26 8.52 2.28
C CYS A 82 4.01 9.20 1.73
N MET A 83 4.20 10.23 0.90
CA MET A 83 3.12 11.00 0.29
C MET A 83 2.80 10.51 -1.14
N ASP A 84 3.55 9.54 -1.67
CA ASP A 84 3.29 8.96 -2.99
C ASP A 84 2.14 7.94 -2.91
N SER A 85 1.02 8.26 -3.55
CA SER A 85 -0.16 7.40 -3.64
C SER A 85 0.07 6.05 -4.34
N LEU A 86 1.19 5.88 -5.05
CA LEU A 86 1.59 4.62 -5.69
C LEU A 86 2.42 3.73 -4.77
N ALA A 87 2.82 4.21 -3.59
CA ALA A 87 3.56 3.40 -2.62
C ALA A 87 2.63 2.55 -1.77
N CYS A 88 3.10 1.35 -1.41
CA CYS A 88 2.45 0.40 -0.53
C CYS A 88 2.24 0.94 0.89
N ASN A 89 3.08 1.87 1.33
CA ASN A 89 3.02 2.52 2.63
C ASN A 89 2.59 4.00 2.55
N PHE A 90 1.82 4.37 1.51
CA PHE A 90 1.23 5.69 1.38
C PHE A 90 0.45 6.08 2.66
N ASP A 91 0.76 7.25 3.21
CA ASP A 91 0.03 7.86 4.32
C ASP A 91 -0.66 9.14 3.83
N PRO A 92 -2.00 9.18 3.73
CA PRO A 92 -2.73 10.36 3.29
C PRO A 92 -2.68 11.53 4.30
N ASN A 93 -2.18 11.30 5.52
CA ASN A 93 -1.98 12.35 6.52
C ASN A 93 -0.55 12.87 6.55
N ALA A 94 0.38 12.27 5.80
CA ALA A 94 1.74 12.77 5.74
C ALA A 94 1.75 14.15 5.09
N THR A 95 2.45 15.08 5.75
CA THR A 95 2.70 16.44 5.25
C THR A 95 4.15 16.62 4.88
N ASP A 96 5.06 15.77 5.36
CA ASP A 96 6.47 15.78 4.94
C ASP A 96 6.91 14.40 4.44
N GLN A 97 7.57 14.42 3.27
CA GLN A 97 8.05 13.26 2.57
C GLN A 97 9.40 12.83 3.15
N ILE A 98 9.42 11.69 3.83
CA ILE A 98 10.67 11.07 4.24
C ILE A 98 11.42 10.55 2.99
N SER A 99 12.65 10.99 2.80
CA SER A 99 13.49 10.54 1.67
C SER A 99 13.72 9.03 1.69
N ASN A 100 13.35 8.34 0.60
CA ASN A 100 13.43 6.88 0.44
C ASN A 100 12.61 6.07 1.47
N SER A 101 11.55 6.63 2.05
CA SER A 101 10.63 5.87 2.92
C SER A 101 9.56 5.11 2.15
N CYS A 102 9.21 5.57 0.95
CA CYS A 102 8.16 4.97 0.15
C CYS A 102 8.58 3.56 -0.27
N ASP A 103 7.75 2.60 0.12
CA ASP A 103 7.89 1.19 -0.22
C ASP A 103 7.00 0.90 -1.41
N TYR A 104 7.58 0.40 -2.50
CA TYR A 104 6.85 0.07 -3.72
C TYR A 104 6.76 -1.44 -3.96
N ASP A 105 7.35 -2.25 -3.08
CA ASP A 105 7.53 -3.68 -3.31
C ASP A 105 6.71 -4.54 -2.33
N SER A 106 6.42 -4.07 -1.11
CA SER A 106 5.77 -4.93 -0.09
C SER A 106 4.32 -5.30 -0.34
N CYS A 107 3.64 -4.60 -1.26
CA CYS A 107 2.26 -4.89 -1.68
C CYS A 107 2.18 -5.38 -3.12
N LEU A 108 3.33 -5.76 -3.71
CA LEU A 108 3.40 -6.43 -5.00
C LEU A 108 3.05 -7.91 -4.84
N GLY A 109 2.28 -8.42 -5.79
CA GLY A 109 1.96 -9.83 -5.90
C GLY A 109 0.82 -10.04 -6.87
N CYS A 110 0.39 -11.29 -7.03
CA CYS A 110 -0.70 -11.57 -7.95
C CYS A 110 -2.05 -11.08 -7.39
N THR A 111 -2.69 -10.15 -8.09
CA THR A 111 -4.01 -9.60 -7.71
C THR A 111 -5.19 -10.29 -8.40
N ASP A 112 -4.94 -11.23 -9.31
CA ASP A 112 -6.00 -11.98 -9.99
C ASP A 112 -6.53 -13.10 -9.09
N ALA A 113 -7.77 -12.98 -8.65
CA ALA A 113 -8.45 -13.96 -7.80
C ALA A 113 -8.67 -15.34 -8.46
N ASN A 114 -8.45 -15.48 -9.77
CA ASN A 114 -8.51 -16.76 -10.48
C ASN A 114 -7.12 -17.38 -10.72
N ALA A 115 -6.04 -16.75 -10.26
CA ALA A 115 -4.70 -17.31 -10.33
C ALA A 115 -4.42 -18.24 -9.15
N PHE A 116 -3.59 -19.25 -9.38
CA PHE A 116 -3.19 -20.23 -8.36
C PHE A 116 -2.35 -19.59 -7.25
N ASN A 117 -1.54 -18.59 -7.58
CA ASN A 117 -0.71 -17.84 -6.65
C ASN A 117 -1.32 -16.48 -6.23
N TYR A 118 -2.66 -16.36 -6.28
CA TYR A 118 -3.37 -15.16 -5.81
C TYR A 118 -2.93 -14.76 -4.39
N ASP A 119 -2.50 -13.51 -4.24
CA ASP A 119 -2.14 -12.92 -2.96
C ASP A 119 -3.19 -11.87 -2.56
N SER A 120 -4.02 -12.22 -1.58
CA SER A 120 -5.04 -11.31 -1.05
C SER A 120 -4.48 -10.06 -0.34
N SER A 121 -3.18 -10.02 -0.05
CA SER A 121 -2.49 -8.86 0.53
C SER A 121 -1.85 -7.95 -0.52
N ALA A 122 -1.74 -8.40 -1.78
CA ALA A 122 -1.25 -7.59 -2.87
C ALA A 122 -2.25 -6.49 -3.25
N LEU A 123 -1.76 -5.27 -3.44
CA LEU A 123 -2.54 -4.12 -3.92
C LEU A 123 -2.21 -3.79 -5.37
N ILE A 124 -1.05 -4.22 -5.84
CA ILE A 124 -0.52 -3.91 -7.16
C ILE A 124 -0.05 -5.22 -7.80
N ASP A 125 -0.54 -5.49 -9.01
CA ASP A 125 -0.12 -6.65 -9.79
C ASP A 125 1.34 -6.48 -10.24
N ASP A 126 2.18 -7.46 -9.90
CA ASP A 126 3.57 -7.52 -10.32
C ASP A 126 3.77 -8.39 -11.58
N GLY A 127 2.68 -8.93 -12.14
CA GLY A 127 2.71 -9.82 -13.29
C GLY A 127 3.18 -11.24 -12.96
N SER A 128 3.25 -11.61 -11.67
CA SER A 128 3.58 -12.97 -11.23
C SER A 128 2.42 -13.95 -11.32
N CYS A 129 1.20 -13.51 -11.66
CA CYS A 129 0.01 -14.36 -11.72
C CYS A 129 0.20 -15.58 -12.63
N GLN A 130 -0.01 -16.77 -12.09
CA GLN A 130 0.09 -18.04 -12.79
C GLN A 130 -1.19 -18.87 -12.61
N SER A 131 -1.68 -19.47 -13.69
CA SER A 131 -2.76 -20.46 -13.60
C SER A 131 -2.21 -21.80 -13.13
N ALA A 132 -3.04 -22.58 -12.42
CA ALA A 132 -2.68 -23.93 -12.00
C ALA A 132 -2.32 -24.83 -13.21
N ALA A 133 -3.04 -24.64 -14.32
CA ALA A 133 -2.75 -25.31 -15.59
C ALA A 133 -1.32 -25.01 -16.06
N SER A 134 -0.93 -23.73 -16.13
CA SER A 134 0.40 -23.32 -16.59
C SER A 134 1.54 -23.91 -15.75
N LEU A 135 1.33 -24.02 -14.43
CA LEU A 135 2.31 -24.63 -13.51
C LEU A 135 2.48 -26.13 -13.75
N MET A 136 1.41 -26.83 -14.15
CA MET A 136 1.47 -28.26 -14.45
C MET A 136 2.16 -28.55 -15.77
N LEU A 137 2.24 -27.62 -16.73
CA LEU A 137 2.80 -27.83 -18.06
C LEU A 137 4.33 -27.91 -18.05
N ASN A 138 4.87 -29.05 -17.64
CA ASN A 138 6.31 -29.30 -17.60
C ASN A 138 6.61 -30.81 -17.67
N THR A 139 7.89 -31.15 -17.71
CA THR A 139 8.35 -32.50 -17.38
C THR A 139 8.59 -32.61 -15.88
N TRP A 140 7.93 -33.58 -15.25
CA TRP A 140 7.96 -33.82 -13.82
C TRP A 140 8.72 -35.10 -13.50
N SER A 141 9.54 -35.07 -12.45
CA SER A 141 10.06 -36.28 -11.82
C SER A 141 8.92 -36.98 -11.08
N VAL A 142 8.79 -38.30 -11.24
CA VAL A 142 7.71 -39.07 -10.64
C VAL A 142 8.27 -40.12 -9.69
N VAL A 143 7.75 -40.12 -8.46
CA VAL A 143 7.87 -41.22 -7.51
C VAL A 143 6.51 -41.88 -7.42
N ALA A 144 6.40 -43.11 -7.93
CA ALA A 144 5.16 -43.87 -7.94
C ALA A 144 5.14 -44.92 -6.82
N GLU A 145 4.09 -44.90 -6.01
CA GLU A 145 3.80 -45.92 -5.00
C GLU A 145 2.49 -46.62 -5.34
N CYS A 146 2.55 -47.88 -5.75
CA CYS A 146 1.37 -48.65 -6.17
C CYS A 146 1.06 -49.82 -5.23
N SER A 147 -0.22 -50.10 -5.03
CA SER A 147 -0.68 -51.27 -4.26
C SER A 147 -0.44 -52.60 -4.99
N GLY A 148 -0.35 -52.58 -6.32
CA GLY A 148 -0.06 -53.74 -7.16
C GLY A 148 1.33 -53.71 -7.80
N GLU A 149 1.88 -54.91 -8.03
CA GLU A 149 3.26 -55.10 -8.52
C GLU A 149 3.36 -55.00 -10.05
N PHE A 150 2.23 -55.10 -10.77
CA PHE A 150 2.21 -55.11 -12.24
C PHE A 150 2.33 -53.70 -12.83
N ILE A 151 1.50 -52.75 -12.37
CA ILE A 151 1.53 -51.38 -12.89
C ILE A 151 2.71 -50.60 -12.29
N GLY A 152 3.06 -50.81 -11.02
CA GLY A 152 4.13 -50.06 -10.35
C GLY A 152 5.51 -50.18 -11.00
N GLY A 153 5.81 -51.30 -11.67
CA GLY A 153 7.06 -51.49 -12.41
C GLY A 153 7.07 -50.92 -13.83
N LEU A 154 5.92 -50.47 -14.34
CA LEU A 154 5.74 -49.97 -15.71
C LEU A 154 5.57 -48.46 -15.79
N LEU A 155 5.30 -47.80 -14.66
CA LEU A 155 5.21 -46.35 -14.60
C LEU A 155 6.59 -45.71 -14.81
N PRO A 156 6.69 -44.65 -15.62
CA PRO A 156 7.94 -43.97 -15.85
C PRO A 156 8.37 -43.18 -14.60
N THR A 157 9.67 -42.91 -14.50
CA THR A 157 10.22 -42.02 -13.46
C THR A 157 10.12 -40.53 -13.82
N GLU A 158 9.67 -40.23 -15.04
CA GLU A 158 9.42 -38.89 -15.53
C GLU A 158 8.15 -38.90 -16.39
N ILE A 159 7.31 -37.89 -16.26
CA ILE A 159 6.16 -37.69 -17.15
C ILE A 159 6.20 -36.29 -17.72
N THR A 160 5.69 -36.11 -18.93
CA THR A 160 5.51 -34.76 -19.50
C THR A 160 4.03 -34.44 -19.52
N ILE A 161 3.67 -33.30 -18.95
CA ILE A 161 2.29 -32.81 -18.95
C ILE A 161 2.22 -31.68 -19.96
N THR A 162 1.28 -31.80 -20.89
CA THR A 162 1.02 -30.81 -21.94
C THR A 162 -0.41 -30.32 -21.87
N GLU A 163 -0.65 -29.16 -22.48
CA GLU A 163 -1.98 -28.57 -22.57
C GLU A 163 -2.88 -29.44 -23.44
N GLY A 164 -4.12 -29.63 -23.00
CA GLY A 164 -5.15 -30.30 -23.77
C GLY A 164 -5.82 -29.39 -24.81
N VAL A 165 -7.11 -29.60 -25.03
CA VAL A 165 -7.86 -28.88 -26.08
C VAL A 165 -8.38 -27.55 -25.56
N ASN A 166 -8.85 -27.53 -24.32
CA ASN A 166 -9.34 -26.33 -23.64
C ASN A 166 -8.38 -25.93 -22.53
N ASP A 167 -8.46 -24.66 -22.13
CA ASP A 167 -7.75 -24.16 -20.95
C ASP A 167 -8.16 -24.96 -19.71
N GLY A 168 -7.18 -25.38 -18.92
CA GLY A 168 -7.36 -26.31 -17.80
C GLY A 168 -7.38 -27.80 -18.17
N ASP A 169 -7.40 -28.18 -19.45
CA ASP A 169 -7.24 -29.58 -19.84
C ASP A 169 -5.75 -29.98 -19.78
N LEU A 170 -5.48 -31.14 -19.21
CA LEU A 170 -4.14 -31.71 -19.06
C LEU A 170 -4.01 -33.01 -19.85
N VAL A 171 -2.85 -33.20 -20.45
CA VAL A 171 -2.46 -34.46 -21.10
C VAL A 171 -1.16 -34.95 -20.46
N LEU A 172 -1.27 -36.01 -19.66
CA LEU A 172 -0.16 -36.66 -18.98
C LEU A 172 0.40 -37.75 -19.90
N ASP A 173 1.59 -37.52 -20.44
CA ASP A 173 2.35 -38.49 -21.23
C ASP A 173 3.16 -39.39 -20.31
N LEU A 174 2.73 -40.66 -20.18
CA LEU A 174 3.45 -41.70 -19.42
C LEU A 174 4.53 -42.41 -20.25
N GLY A 175 4.79 -41.94 -21.47
CA GLY A 175 5.63 -42.61 -22.45
C GLY A 175 4.95 -43.83 -23.07
N THR A 176 5.62 -44.46 -24.04
CA THR A 176 5.13 -45.68 -24.74
C THR A 176 3.75 -45.55 -25.37
N ASP A 177 3.40 -44.35 -25.86
CA ASP A 177 2.10 -44.01 -26.46
C ASP A 177 0.91 -44.05 -25.49
N ILE A 178 1.15 -43.99 -24.17
CA ILE A 178 0.09 -43.95 -23.14
C ILE A 178 -0.15 -42.50 -22.72
N MET A 179 -1.32 -41.98 -23.10
CA MET A 179 -1.77 -40.64 -22.77
C MET A 179 -2.95 -40.70 -21.80
N ILE A 180 -2.83 -40.03 -20.65
CA ILE A 180 -3.89 -39.87 -19.67
C ILE A 180 -4.41 -38.44 -19.77
N TYR A 181 -5.69 -38.29 -20.08
CA TYR A 181 -6.35 -36.98 -20.09
C TYR A 181 -6.95 -36.66 -18.73
N GLY A 182 -6.85 -35.39 -18.32
CA GLY A 182 -7.44 -34.88 -17.10
C GLY A 182 -7.74 -33.38 -17.21
N THR A 183 -8.24 -32.80 -16.14
CA THR A 183 -8.48 -31.37 -16.00
C THR A 183 -7.91 -30.86 -14.70
N ILE A 184 -7.58 -29.57 -14.62
CA ILE A 184 -7.20 -28.89 -13.38
C ILE A 184 -8.04 -27.63 -13.20
N ASP A 185 -8.54 -27.42 -11.99
CA ASP A 185 -9.27 -26.19 -11.63
C ASP A 185 -8.34 -25.10 -11.07
N ILE A 186 -8.90 -23.93 -10.79
CA ILE A 186 -8.14 -22.78 -10.26
C ILE A 186 -7.52 -23.04 -8.88
N ASP A 187 -8.11 -23.94 -8.11
CA ASP A 187 -7.62 -24.33 -6.78
C ASP A 187 -6.53 -25.42 -6.88
N GLY A 188 -6.18 -25.85 -8.09
CA GLY A 188 -5.19 -26.87 -8.37
C GLY A 188 -5.69 -28.31 -8.26
N ASN A 189 -7.00 -28.54 -8.10
CA ASN A 189 -7.55 -29.89 -8.04
C ASN A 189 -7.50 -30.53 -9.43
N ILE A 190 -6.82 -31.66 -9.52
CA ILE A 190 -6.69 -32.43 -10.76
C ILE A 190 -7.77 -33.51 -10.77
N THR A 191 -8.47 -33.65 -11.88
CA THR A 191 -9.47 -34.71 -12.11
C THR A 191 -9.10 -35.51 -13.35
N ILE A 192 -8.96 -36.82 -13.21
CA ILE A 192 -8.77 -37.76 -14.33
C ILE A 192 -10.08 -38.53 -14.48
N THR A 193 -10.86 -38.17 -15.50
CA THR A 193 -12.11 -38.87 -15.80
C THR A 193 -11.84 -40.27 -16.34
N ASN A 194 -12.75 -41.20 -16.06
CA ASN A 194 -12.66 -42.58 -16.54
C ASN A 194 -12.40 -42.64 -18.05
N GLN A 195 -11.27 -43.24 -18.42
CA GLN A 195 -10.87 -43.43 -19.81
C GLN A 195 -10.21 -44.78 -20.00
N ASP A 196 -10.36 -45.35 -21.19
CA ASP A 196 -9.71 -46.61 -21.56
C ASP A 196 -8.36 -46.29 -22.21
N ILE A 197 -7.28 -46.74 -21.57
CA ILE A 197 -5.90 -46.62 -22.07
C ILE A 197 -5.42 -47.93 -22.69
N GLY A 198 -6.35 -48.80 -23.06
CA GLY A 198 -6.13 -50.18 -23.44
C GLY A 198 -4.96 -50.45 -24.39
N PHE A 199 -4.48 -51.69 -24.32
CA PHE A 199 -3.59 -52.28 -25.30
C PHE A 199 -4.44 -53.13 -26.26
N ASP A 200 -4.01 -53.35 -27.51
CA ASP A 200 -4.77 -54.05 -28.59
C ASP A 200 -5.58 -55.30 -28.16
N MET A 201 -5.19 -55.99 -27.07
CA MET A 201 -5.84 -57.20 -26.54
C MET A 201 -6.55 -57.04 -25.17
N PHE A 202 -6.38 -55.94 -24.44
CA PHE A 202 -6.98 -55.73 -23.11
C PHE A 202 -7.32 -54.25 -22.85
N SER A 203 -8.56 -53.97 -22.43
CA SER A 203 -8.97 -52.66 -21.95
C SER A 203 -8.53 -52.45 -20.50
N ILE A 204 -7.86 -51.34 -20.22
CA ILE A 204 -7.52 -50.91 -18.86
C ILE A 204 -8.16 -49.54 -18.69
N THR A 205 -9.09 -49.44 -17.74
CA THR A 205 -9.68 -48.16 -17.38
C THR A 205 -8.79 -47.48 -16.37
N VAL A 206 -8.46 -46.22 -16.63
CA VAL A 206 -7.76 -45.34 -15.70
C VAL A 206 -8.69 -44.20 -15.27
N SER A 207 -8.60 -43.84 -14.00
CA SER A 207 -9.32 -42.72 -13.39
C SER A 207 -8.51 -42.20 -12.22
N GLY A 208 -8.84 -41.03 -11.68
CA GLY A 208 -8.03 -40.48 -10.62
C GLY A 208 -8.37 -39.08 -10.23
N ASN A 209 -7.69 -38.63 -9.19
CA ASN A 209 -7.77 -37.27 -8.69
C ASN A 209 -6.43 -36.88 -8.06
N GLY A 210 -6.12 -35.60 -8.09
CA GLY A 210 -4.87 -35.08 -7.56
C GLY A 210 -4.99 -33.63 -7.12
N ILE A 211 -3.87 -33.10 -6.67
CA ILE A 211 -3.74 -31.73 -6.22
C ILE A 211 -2.35 -31.21 -6.61
N LEU A 212 -2.31 -30.02 -7.19
CA LEU A 212 -1.09 -29.22 -7.26
C LEU A 212 -0.88 -28.59 -5.87
N GLU A 213 0.12 -29.06 -5.13
CA GLU A 213 0.36 -28.63 -3.75
C GLU A 213 1.16 -27.31 -3.68
N SER A 214 2.02 -27.09 -4.67
CA SER A 214 2.80 -25.86 -4.85
C SER A 214 3.27 -25.75 -6.29
N GLU A 215 3.94 -24.66 -6.66
CA GLU A 215 4.53 -24.45 -7.99
C GLU A 215 5.50 -25.57 -8.44
N THR A 216 5.95 -26.43 -7.52
CA THR A 216 6.95 -27.47 -7.78
C THR A 216 6.57 -28.85 -7.24
N SER A 217 5.36 -29.04 -6.71
CA SER A 217 4.91 -30.32 -6.14
C SER A 217 3.46 -30.58 -6.50
N ALA A 218 3.17 -31.78 -6.97
CA ALA A 218 1.80 -32.26 -7.17
C ALA A 218 1.69 -33.72 -6.75
N VAL A 219 0.50 -34.13 -6.32
CA VAL A 219 0.20 -35.52 -5.99
C VAL A 219 -1.01 -35.96 -6.79
N ILE A 220 -0.90 -37.07 -7.52
CA ILE A 220 -1.98 -37.61 -8.34
C ILE A 220 -2.23 -39.06 -7.92
N ASN A 221 -3.45 -39.34 -7.46
CA ASN A 221 -3.93 -40.70 -7.20
C ASN A 221 -4.53 -41.23 -8.50
N VAL A 222 -3.99 -42.33 -8.99
CA VAL A 222 -4.40 -42.97 -10.24
C VAL A 222 -4.86 -44.39 -9.94
N TYR A 223 -6.05 -44.71 -10.42
CA TYR A 223 -6.73 -45.98 -10.24
C TYR A 223 -6.80 -46.72 -11.56
N PHE A 224 -6.12 -47.86 -11.64
CA PHE A 224 -6.12 -48.74 -12.81
C PHE A 224 -7.03 -49.94 -12.55
N SER A 225 -8.02 -50.13 -13.42
CA SER A 225 -8.97 -51.23 -13.29
C SER A 225 -9.19 -51.98 -14.61
N SER A 226 -9.21 -53.31 -14.52
CA SER A 226 -9.62 -54.22 -15.59
C SER A 226 -10.17 -55.52 -14.99
N LEU A 227 -10.44 -56.53 -15.82
CA LEU A 227 -10.84 -57.87 -15.35
C LEU A 227 -9.76 -58.57 -14.50
N LEU A 228 -8.49 -58.17 -14.65
CA LEU A 228 -7.33 -58.83 -14.02
C LEU A 228 -6.45 -57.88 -13.19
N ILE A 229 -6.72 -56.58 -13.22
CA ILE A 229 -5.90 -55.52 -12.60
C ILE A 229 -6.82 -54.66 -11.75
N ASN A 230 -6.39 -54.35 -10.53
CA ASN A 230 -7.04 -53.40 -9.65
C ASN A 230 -5.96 -52.77 -8.76
N ASP A 231 -5.27 -51.78 -9.32
CA ASP A 231 -4.09 -51.17 -8.72
C ASP A 231 -4.37 -49.69 -8.42
N ASP A 232 -4.07 -49.28 -7.20
CA ASP A 232 -4.12 -47.89 -6.76
C ASP A 232 -2.69 -47.37 -6.70
N CYS A 233 -2.39 -46.30 -7.42
CA CYS A 233 -1.06 -45.69 -7.48
C CYS A 233 -1.12 -44.25 -6.98
N VAL A 234 -0.19 -43.88 -6.11
CA VAL A 234 0.08 -42.49 -5.72
C VAL A 234 1.31 -42.02 -6.50
N LEU A 235 1.11 -41.04 -7.37
CA LEU A 235 2.18 -40.39 -8.12
C LEU A 235 2.55 -39.09 -7.41
N THR A 236 3.74 -39.03 -6.83
CA THR A 236 4.30 -37.79 -6.28
C THR A 236 5.18 -37.17 -7.35
N LEU A 237 4.77 -35.99 -7.83
CA LEU A 237 5.47 -35.22 -8.84
C LEU A 237 6.35 -34.17 -8.18
N GLY A 238 7.60 -34.05 -8.65
CA GLY A 238 8.53 -33.02 -8.22
C GLY A 238 9.30 -32.41 -9.39
N PRO A 239 10.14 -31.39 -9.13
CA PRO A 239 10.94 -30.77 -10.17
C PRO A 239 11.92 -31.79 -10.78
N ARG A 240 12.23 -31.58 -12.06
CA ARG A 240 13.26 -32.33 -12.79
C ARG A 240 14.68 -31.92 -12.37
#